data_AF-V5U319-F1
#
_entry.id   AF-V5U319-F1
#
_cell.length_a   1.000
_cell.length_b   1.000
_cell.length_c   1.000
_cell.angle_alpha   90.00
_cell.angle_beta   90.00
_cell.angle_gamma   90.00
#
_symmetry.space_group_name_H-M   'P 1'
#
loop_
_entity.id
_entity.type
_entity.pdbx_description
1 polymer ?
#
loop_
_entity_poly.entity_id
_entity_poly.type
_entity_poly.pdbx_seq_one_letter_code
_entity_poly.pdbx_strand_id
1 'polypeptide(L)'
;MTAAATPLHHPDVERCIKQYGENSDECLGTLNDRSQRALKNAFEAKLSEINAFDFTRWWRGTQAQKDQMISTLKKNQAAWLSYRDDYCGLVTTADQGTHAFSENMLSCILNMNSEREKALSAIQPAPAE
;
A
#
# COMPACT_ATOMS: atom_id res chain seq x y z
N MET A 1 -17.80 9.62 14.50
CA MET A 1 -17.06 9.90 13.26
C MET A 1 -15.59 9.96 13.64
N THR A 2 -14.84 8.89 13.43
CA THR A 2 -13.38 8.90 13.54
C THR A 2 -12.85 9.80 12.43
N ALA A 3 -12.11 10.86 12.78
CA ALA A 3 -11.43 11.69 11.80
C ALA A 3 -10.55 10.79 10.94
N ALA A 4 -10.78 10.79 9.63
CA ALA A 4 -9.85 10.17 8.70
C ALA A 4 -8.48 10.83 8.93
N ALA A 5 -7.43 10.03 9.17
CA ALA A 5 -6.07 10.56 9.25
C ALA A 5 -5.79 11.35 7.97
N THR A 6 -5.36 12.60 8.11
CA THR A 6 -5.02 13.46 6.97
C THR A 6 -3.94 12.77 6.13
N PRO A 7 -4.14 12.57 4.81
CA PRO A 7 -3.24 11.77 3.99
C PRO A 7 -1.81 12.32 3.96
N LEU A 8 -1.65 13.62 4.22
CA LEU A 8 -0.37 14.34 4.15
C LEU A 8 0.46 14.29 5.44
N HIS A 9 -0.03 13.63 6.50
CA HIS A 9 0.72 13.50 7.75
C HIS A 9 1.10 12.04 8.00
N HIS A 10 2.39 11.80 8.26
CA HIS A 10 2.88 10.50 8.69
C HIS A 10 3.88 10.68 9.84
N PRO A 11 3.64 10.07 11.02
CA PRO A 11 4.50 10.26 12.20
C PRO A 11 5.98 9.97 11.97
N ASP A 12 6.33 9.00 11.12
CA ASP A 12 7.73 8.70 10.80
C ASP A 12 8.40 9.80 9.96
N VAL A 13 7.66 10.42 9.04
CA VAL A 13 8.17 11.54 8.22
C VAL A 13 8.41 12.75 9.12
N GLU A 14 7.43 13.08 9.97
CA GLU A 14 7.56 14.16 10.96
C GLU A 14 8.76 13.94 11.90
N ARG A 15 9.04 12.69 12.30
CA ARG A 15 10.23 12.35 13.09
C ARG A 15 11.53 12.57 12.33
N CYS A 16 11.62 12.17 11.05
CA CYS A 16 12.80 12.43 10.22
C CYS A 16 13.08 13.94 10.12
N ILE A 17 12.05 14.74 9.81
CA ILE A 17 12.18 16.19 9.67
C ILE A 17 12.58 16.83 10.99
N LYS A 18 11.94 16.45 12.10
CA LYS A 18 12.27 16.98 13.44
C LYS A 18 13.72 16.68 13.85
N GLN A 19 14.24 15.51 13.49
CA GLN A 19 15.57 15.07 13.90
C GLN A 19 16.68 15.62 13.00
N TYR A 20 16.44 15.72 11.69
CA TYR A 20 17.47 15.99 10.69
C TYR A 20 17.28 17.29 9.90
N GLY A 21 16.10 17.93 10.00
CA GLY A 21 15.76 19.15 9.28
C GLY A 21 15.95 19.01 7.77
N GLU A 22 16.71 19.94 7.18
CA GLU A 22 17.05 19.94 5.76
C GLU A 22 17.90 18.73 5.32
N ASN A 23 18.53 18.01 6.25
CA ASN A 23 19.33 16.80 5.95
C ASN A 23 18.53 15.50 6.11
N SER A 24 17.20 15.56 6.04
CA SER A 24 16.32 14.41 6.29
C SER A 24 16.23 13.41 5.12
N ASP A 25 16.80 13.73 3.96
CA ASP A 25 16.70 12.94 2.72
C ASP A 25 17.02 11.45 2.89
N GLU A 26 18.10 11.09 3.61
CA GLU A 26 18.47 9.69 3.83
C GLU A 26 17.41 8.96 4.69
N CYS A 27 16.89 9.63 5.72
CA CYS A 27 15.85 9.11 6.59
C CYS A 27 14.55 8.89 5.80
N LEU A 28 14.14 9.89 5.01
CA LEU A 28 12.94 9.83 4.17
C LEU A 28 13.07 8.76 3.07
N GLY A 29 14.24 8.67 2.43
CA GLY A 29 14.55 7.63 1.45
C GLY A 29 14.42 6.23 2.06
N THR A 30 14.99 6.02 3.25
CA THR A 30 14.89 4.75 3.99
C THR A 30 13.45 4.38 4.34
N LEU A 31 12.62 5.36 4.72
CA LEU A 31 11.20 5.16 5.00
C LEU A 31 10.43 4.70 3.75
N ASN A 32 10.63 5.39 2.62
CA ASN A 32 10.01 5.01 1.36
C ASN A 32 10.37 3.57 0.99
N ASP A 33 11.67 3.28 0.96
CA ASP A 33 12.23 1.98 0.65
C ASP A 33 11.63 0.85 1.50
N ARG A 34 11.55 1.08 2.81
CA ARG A 34 10.95 0.13 3.76
C ARG A 34 9.47 -0.10 3.45
N SER A 35 8.72 0.96 3.18
CA SER A 35 7.29 0.87 2.89
C SER A 35 7.01 0.17 1.56
N GLN A 36 7.76 0.47 0.49
CA GLN A 36 7.61 -0.22 -0.78
C GLN A 36 7.93 -1.72 -0.64
N ARG A 37 8.98 -2.07 0.12
CA ARG A 37 9.30 -3.47 0.43
C ARG A 37 8.20 -4.16 1.23
N ALA A 38 7.64 -3.50 2.24
CA ALA A 38 6.55 -4.05 3.05
C ALA A 38 5.32 -4.35 2.18
N LEU A 39 4.89 -3.38 1.36
CA LEU A 39 3.77 -3.57 0.43
C LEU A 39 4.03 -4.72 -0.57
N LYS A 40 5.22 -4.78 -1.15
CA LYS A 40 5.60 -5.86 -2.07
C LYS A 40 5.53 -7.22 -1.38
N ASN A 41 6.09 -7.34 -0.18
CA ASN A 41 6.09 -8.58 0.59
C ASN A 41 4.66 -9.00 0.97
N ALA A 42 3.78 -8.07 1.36
CA ALA A 42 2.38 -8.36 1.66
C ALA A 42 1.64 -8.89 0.43
N PHE A 43 1.87 -8.29 -0.74
CA PHE A 43 1.29 -8.77 -2.00
C PHE A 43 1.80 -10.17 -2.37
N GLU A 44 3.12 -10.40 -2.30
CA GLU A 44 3.72 -11.70 -2.60
C GLU A 44 3.27 -12.80 -1.64
N ALA A 45 3.15 -12.48 -0.36
CA ALA A 45 2.62 -13.39 0.65
C ALA A 45 1.17 -13.77 0.34
N LYS A 46 0.30 -12.79 0.04
CA LYS A 46 -1.10 -13.07 -0.32
C LYS A 46 -1.22 -13.87 -1.61
N LEU A 47 -0.39 -13.57 -2.60
CA LEU A 47 -0.35 -14.35 -3.84
C LEU A 47 0.11 -15.79 -3.59
N SER A 48 1.11 -16.00 -2.73
CA SER A 48 1.57 -17.33 -2.33
C SER A 48 0.47 -18.11 -1.60
N GLU A 49 -0.26 -17.46 -0.68
CA GLU A 49 -1.39 -18.06 0.03
C GLU A 49 -2.49 -18.53 -0.92
N ILE A 50 -2.90 -17.69 -1.87
CA ILE A 50 -3.90 -18.07 -2.90
C ILE A 50 -3.36 -19.21 -3.78
N ASN A 51 -2.08 -19.18 -4.16
CA ASN A 51 -1.47 -20.25 -4.96
C ASN A 51 -1.43 -21.59 -4.21
N ALA A 52 -1.18 -21.56 -2.89
CA ALA A 52 -1.16 -22.77 -2.06
C ALA A 52 -2.56 -23.28 -1.70
N PHE A 53 -3.60 -22.45 -1.86
CA PHE A 53 -4.97 -22.80 -1.48
C PHE A 53 -5.54 -23.95 -2.32
N ASP A 54 -6.17 -24.92 -1.65
CA ASP A 54 -6.94 -25.99 -2.28
C ASP A 54 -8.33 -25.48 -2.69
N PHE A 55 -8.47 -25.18 -3.99
CA PHE A 55 -9.72 -24.65 -4.55
C PHE A 55 -10.90 -25.63 -4.43
N THR A 56 -10.67 -26.92 -4.17
CA THR A 56 -11.76 -27.89 -4.00
C THR A 56 -12.55 -27.66 -2.71
N ARG A 57 -12.03 -26.84 -1.79
CA ARG A 57 -12.76 -26.36 -0.60
C ARG A 57 -13.87 -25.38 -0.93
N TRP A 58 -13.87 -24.75 -2.11
CA TRP A 58 -15.02 -23.95 -2.57
C TRP A 58 -16.16 -24.86 -3.01
N TRP A 59 -17.40 -24.45 -2.74
CA TRP A 59 -18.56 -25.12 -3.31
C TRP A 59 -18.50 -25.08 -4.85
N ARG A 60 -18.34 -26.26 -5.46
CA ARG A 60 -18.11 -26.40 -6.91
C ARG A 60 -16.88 -25.61 -7.40
N GLY A 61 -15.83 -25.56 -6.60
CA GLY A 61 -14.57 -24.90 -6.92
C GLY A 61 -13.88 -25.50 -8.15
N THR A 62 -13.30 -24.65 -8.98
CA THR A 62 -12.57 -25.02 -10.19
C THR A 62 -11.21 -24.32 -10.24
N GLN A 63 -10.25 -24.93 -10.93
CA GLN A 63 -8.95 -24.30 -11.20
C GLN A 63 -9.12 -22.94 -11.90
N ALA A 64 -10.07 -22.83 -12.84
CA ALA A 64 -10.35 -21.58 -13.55
C ALA A 64 -10.78 -20.44 -12.60
N GLN A 65 -11.54 -20.72 -11.54
CA GLN A 65 -11.90 -19.71 -10.53
C GLN A 65 -10.66 -19.25 -9.74
N LYS A 66 -9.75 -20.17 -9.41
CA LYS A 66 -8.50 -19.84 -8.72
C LYS A 66 -7.58 -18.99 -9.60
N ASP A 67 -7.42 -19.38 -10.86
CA ASP A 67 -6.63 -18.62 -11.83
C ASP A 67 -7.21 -17.21 -12.03
N GLN A 68 -8.54 -17.08 -12.05
CA GLN A 68 -9.20 -15.79 -12.11
C GLN A 68 -8.94 -14.95 -10.85
N MET A 69 -8.99 -15.54 -9.64
CA MET A 69 -8.66 -14.82 -8.41
C MET A 69 -7.23 -14.27 -8.43
N ILE A 70 -6.26 -15.09 -8.87
CA ILE A 70 -4.85 -14.69 -9.02
C ILE A 70 -4.70 -13.55 -10.04
N SER A 71 -5.32 -13.69 -11.21
CA SER A 71 -5.29 -12.69 -12.28
C SER A 71 -5.90 -11.36 -11.82
N THR A 72 -7.05 -11.43 -11.16
CA THR A 72 -7.73 -10.25 -10.59
C THR A 72 -6.86 -9.57 -9.53
N LEU A 73 -6.24 -10.33 -8.61
CA LEU A 73 -5.36 -9.76 -7.60
C LEU A 73 -4.18 -9.01 -8.22
N LYS A 74 -3.50 -9.61 -9.21
CA LYS A 74 -2.37 -9.00 -9.93
C LYS A 74 -2.79 -7.70 -10.64
N LYS A 75 -3.89 -7.75 -11.40
CA LYS A 75 -4.41 -6.58 -12.11
C LYS A 75 -4.85 -5.48 -11.15
N ASN A 76 -5.51 -5.85 -10.06
CA ASN A 76 -5.96 -4.89 -9.04
C ASN A 76 -4.78 -4.24 -8.32
N GLN A 77 -3.70 -4.98 -8.01
CA GLN A 77 -2.50 -4.40 -7.40
C GLN A 77 -1.83 -3.39 -8.33
N ALA A 78 -1.69 -3.69 -9.62
CA ALA A 78 -1.12 -2.76 -10.60
C ALA A 78 -1.97 -1.48 -10.73
N ALA A 79 -3.29 -1.63 -10.84
CA ALA A 79 -4.21 -0.50 -10.90
C ALA A 79 -4.18 0.34 -9.62
N TRP A 80 -4.09 -0.32 -8.46
CA TRP A 80 -4.00 0.36 -7.16
C TRP A 80 -2.73 1.19 -7.03
N LEU A 81 -1.59 0.71 -7.55
CA LEU A 81 -0.33 1.48 -7.55
C LEU A 81 -0.48 2.77 -8.37
N SER A 82 -1.06 2.68 -9.58
CA SER A 82 -1.37 3.88 -10.39
C SER A 82 -2.27 4.83 -9.63
N TYR A 83 -3.37 4.32 -9.06
CA TYR A 83 -4.31 5.12 -8.28
C TYR A 83 -3.63 5.81 -7.08
N ARG A 84 -2.76 5.11 -6.34
CA ARG A 84 -2.00 5.70 -5.22
C ARG A 84 -1.18 6.88 -5.70
N ASP A 85 -0.42 6.69 -6.77
CA ASP A 85 0.51 7.72 -7.26
C ASP A 85 -0.27 8.94 -7.79
N ASP A 86 -1.35 8.72 -8.56
CA ASP A 86 -2.24 9.78 -9.04
C ASP A 86 -2.92 10.53 -7.88
N TYR A 87 -3.47 9.78 -6.92
CA TYR A 87 -4.14 10.35 -5.76
C TYR A 87 -3.19 11.17 -4.90
N CYS A 88 -2.01 10.64 -4.59
CA CYS A 88 -1.00 11.35 -3.80
C CYS A 88 -0.49 12.61 -4.53
N GLY A 89 -0.36 12.55 -5.85
CA GLY A 89 -0.08 13.74 -6.67
C GLY A 89 -1.19 14.80 -6.58
N LEU A 90 -2.46 14.39 -6.64
CA LEU A 90 -3.60 15.30 -6.51
C LEU A 90 -3.63 15.98 -5.14
N VAL A 91 -3.53 15.24 -4.04
CA VAL A 91 -3.63 15.82 -2.69
C VAL A 91 -2.44 16.70 -2.32
N THR A 92 -1.30 16.54 -2.99
CA THR A 92 -0.09 17.37 -2.78
C THR A 92 0.05 18.51 -3.79
N THR A 93 -0.94 18.72 -4.67
CA THR A 93 -0.88 19.75 -5.73
C THR A 93 -0.63 21.13 -5.15
N ALA A 94 -1.24 21.47 -4.01
CA ALA A 94 -1.08 22.77 -3.37
C ALA A 94 0.33 23.02 -2.82
N ASP A 95 1.08 21.94 -2.56
CA ASP A 95 2.44 22.02 -2.00
C ASP A 95 3.51 22.05 -3.10
N GLN A 96 3.14 21.87 -4.38
CA GLN A 96 4.09 21.88 -5.49
C GLN A 96 4.89 23.19 -5.54
N GLY A 97 6.22 23.07 -5.61
CA GLY A 97 7.14 24.22 -5.57
C GLY A 97 7.47 24.72 -4.17
N THR A 98 6.99 24.03 -3.12
CA THR A 98 7.37 24.30 -1.72
C THR A 98 8.27 23.18 -1.17
N HIS A 99 8.95 23.46 -0.05
CA HIS A 99 9.75 22.45 0.66
C HIS A 99 8.91 21.28 1.19
N ALA A 100 7.60 21.47 1.43
CA ALA A 100 6.72 20.45 1.98
C ALA A 100 6.28 19.39 0.96
N PHE A 101 6.49 19.61 -0.35
CA PHE A 101 5.97 18.73 -1.40
C PHE A 101 6.43 17.28 -1.26
N SER A 102 7.74 17.05 -1.16
CA SER A 102 8.32 15.71 -1.06
C SER A 102 7.91 15.00 0.22
N GLU A 103 7.83 15.72 1.33
CA GLU A 103 7.45 15.23 2.65
C GLU A 103 5.98 14.81 2.70
N ASN A 104 5.09 15.64 2.16
CA ASN A 104 3.65 15.37 2.11
C ASN A 104 3.33 14.26 1.10
N MET A 105 4.04 14.21 -0.03
CA MET A 105 3.92 13.13 -1.02
C MET A 105 4.33 11.79 -0.41
N LEU A 106 5.47 11.76 0.28
CA LEU A 106 5.94 10.55 0.97
C LEU A 106 4.93 10.13 2.04
N SER A 107 4.45 11.06 2.87
CA SER A 107 3.45 10.77 3.90
C SER A 107 2.20 10.11 3.32
N CYS A 108 1.69 10.61 2.19
CA CYS A 108 0.57 10.01 1.49
C CYS A 108 0.87 8.59 1.01
N ILE A 109 2.02 8.37 0.38
CA ILE A 109 2.44 7.05 -0.11
C ILE A 109 2.56 6.05 1.05
N LEU A 110 3.18 6.43 2.16
CA LEU A 110 3.34 5.57 3.33
C LEU A 110 2.00 5.14 3.92
N ASN A 111 1.09 6.11 4.11
CA ASN A 111 -0.27 5.86 4.61
C ASN A 111 -1.04 4.93 3.67
N MET A 112 -1.03 5.21 2.38
CA MET A 112 -1.71 4.40 1.37
C MET A 112 -1.16 2.98 1.30
N ASN A 113 0.16 2.81 1.35
CA ASN A 113 0.80 1.49 1.39
C ASN A 113 0.33 0.69 2.60
N SER A 114 0.29 1.31 3.80
CA SER A 114 -0.18 0.64 5.02
C SER A 114 -1.64 0.18 4.91
N GLU A 115 -2.52 1.02 4.36
CA GLU A 115 -3.92 0.64 4.13
C GLU A 115 -4.04 -0.50 3.11
N ARG A 116 -3.19 -0.51 2.08
CA ARG A 116 -3.18 -1.60 1.11
C ARG A 116 -2.68 -2.91 1.69
N GLU A 117 -1.68 -2.89 2.56
CA GLU A 117 -1.23 -4.08 3.29
C GLU A 117 -2.38 -4.71 4.08
N LYS A 118 -3.19 -3.89 4.77
CA LYS A 118 -4.41 -4.34 5.49
C LYS A 118 -5.47 -4.89 4.53
N ALA A 119 -5.71 -4.21 3.41
CA ALA A 119 -6.68 -4.67 2.41
C ALA A 119 -6.25 -6.00 1.78
N LEU A 120 -4.95 -6.19 1.51
CA LEU A 120 -4.40 -7.45 1.01
C LEU A 120 -4.59 -8.57 2.03
N SER A 121 -4.27 -8.34 3.31
CA SER A 121 -4.41 -9.36 4.36
C SER A 121 -5.87 -9.80 4.56
N ALA A 122 -6.83 -8.90 4.35
CA ALA A 122 -8.26 -9.18 4.44
C ALA A 122 -8.82 -10.04 3.28
N ILE A 123 -8.08 -10.23 2.19
CA ILE A 123 -8.49 -11.14 1.11
C ILE A 123 -8.39 -12.57 1.62
N GLN A 124 -9.53 -13.24 1.81
CA GLN A 124 -9.57 -14.62 2.25
C GLN A 124 -9.78 -15.55 1.05
N PRO A 125 -8.89 -16.53 0.81
CA PRO A 125 -9.10 -17.53 -0.24
C PRO A 125 -10.17 -18.56 0.14
N ALA A 126 -10.63 -18.62 1.39
CA ALA A 126 -11.74 -19.47 1.83
C ALA A 126 -12.74 -18.66 2.67
N PRO A 127 -14.02 -19.08 2.74
CA PRO A 127 -14.94 -18.58 3.74
C PRO A 127 -14.39 -18.83 5.16
N ALA A 128 -14.67 -17.93 6.10
CA ALA A 128 -14.46 -18.19 7.52
C ALA A 128 -15.37 -19.36 7.96
N GLU A 129 -14.79 -20.32 8.70
CA GLU A 129 -15.52 -21.44 9.31
C GLU A 129 -16.44 -20.97 10.44
#